data_AF-A0A077D1X2-F1
#
_entry.id   AF-A0A077D1X2-F1
#
_cell.length_a   1.000
_cell.length_b   1.000
_cell.length_c   1.000
_cell.angle_alpha   90.00
_cell.angle_beta   90.00
_cell.angle_gamma   90.00
#
_symmetry.space_group_name_H-M   'P 1'
#
loop_
_entity.id
_entity.type
_entity.pdbx_description
1 polymer ?
#
loop_
_entity_poly.entity_id
_entity_poly.type
_entity_poly.pdbx_seq_one_letter_code
_entity_poly.pdbx_strand_id
1 'polypeptide(L)'
;DMQLICEAYHIMRDGLGLSPQEMSDVFGEWNKGVLDSFLIEITRDILKYKDDKGYLLERIRDTAGQKGTGKWTAIAALDYGIPVTLIGESVFARCLSALQSERIEASTVLTGPNTRYQGDKKQFLEHLRKALYISKIISYAQGFMLLREAAKIHKWNLNYGGIAL
;
A
#
# COMPACT_ATOMS: atom_id res chain seq x y z
N ASP A 1 3.55 -2.53 2.70
CA ASP A 1 2.31 -2.26 3.48
C ASP A 1 1.57 -1.02 3.05
N MET A 2 2.05 0.20 3.32
CA MET A 2 1.30 1.44 3.02
C MET A 2 0.79 1.50 1.57
N GLN A 3 1.64 1.17 0.59
CA GLN A 3 1.26 1.16 -0.82
C GLN A 3 0.09 0.21 -1.11
N LEU A 4 0.12 -1.01 -0.56
CA LEU A 4 -0.96 -1.99 -0.73
C LEU A 4 -2.28 -1.52 -0.12
N ILE A 5 -2.21 -0.81 1.01
CA ILE A 5 -3.38 -0.21 1.66
C ILE A 5 -3.93 0.94 0.80
N CYS A 6 -3.05 1.76 0.22
CA CYS A 6 -3.45 2.83 -0.72
C CYS A 6 -4.12 2.27 -1.97
N GLU A 7 -3.66 1.13 -2.50
CA GLU A 7 -4.30 0.46 -3.63
C GLU A 7 -5.68 -0.09 -3.26
N ALA A 8 -5.81 -0.72 -2.08
CA ALA A 8 -7.12 -1.16 -1.59
C ALA A 8 -8.09 0.02 -1.43
N TYR A 9 -7.63 1.14 -0.85
CA TYR A 9 -8.40 2.38 -0.77
C TYR A 9 -8.80 2.91 -2.15
N HIS A 10 -7.88 2.97 -3.10
CA HIS A 10 -8.14 3.48 -4.45
C HIS A 10 -9.19 2.62 -5.17
N ILE A 11 -9.09 1.28 -5.06
CA ILE A 11 -10.07 0.35 -5.65
C ILE A 11 -11.45 0.52 -4.99
N MET A 12 -11.53 0.70 -3.67
CA MET A 12 -12.80 0.96 -2.98
C MET A 12 -13.43 2.29 -3.41
N ARG A 13 -12.63 3.36 -3.50
CA ARG A 13 -13.11 4.71 -3.84
C ARG A 13 -13.56 4.78 -5.30
N ASP A 14 -12.68 4.44 -6.24
CA ASP A 14 -12.92 4.70 -7.66
C ASP A 14 -13.58 3.51 -8.36
N GLY A 15 -13.22 2.28 -7.96
CA GLY A 15 -13.80 1.06 -8.51
C GLY A 15 -15.20 0.74 -7.96
N LEU A 16 -15.41 0.90 -6.64
CA LEU A 16 -16.67 0.56 -5.96
C LEU A 16 -17.53 1.78 -5.59
N GLY A 17 -16.97 2.99 -5.63
CA GLY A 17 -17.70 4.22 -5.28
C GLY A 17 -18.04 4.33 -3.79
N LEU A 18 -17.22 3.74 -2.91
CA LEU A 18 -17.47 3.82 -1.46
C LEU A 18 -17.13 5.20 -0.91
N SER A 19 -17.94 5.68 0.02
CA SER A 19 -17.69 6.90 0.80
C SER A 19 -16.57 6.70 1.83
N PRO A 20 -15.95 7.78 2.34
CA PRO A 20 -14.93 7.68 3.38
C PRO A 20 -15.40 6.94 4.65
N GLN A 21 -16.67 7.10 5.03
CA GLN A 21 -17.24 6.37 6.17
C GLN A 21 -17.34 4.86 5.90
N GLU A 22 -17.88 4.47 4.75
CA GLU A 22 -17.99 3.04 4.38
C GLU A 22 -16.61 2.38 4.31
N MET A 23 -15.61 3.08 3.74
CA MET A 23 -14.24 2.58 3.71
C MET A 23 -13.65 2.45 5.12
N SER A 24 -13.90 3.42 6.01
CA SER A 24 -13.48 3.34 7.42
C SER A 24 -14.07 2.10 8.09
N ASP A 25 -15.36 1.83 7.89
CA ASP A 25 -16.03 0.66 8.47
C ASP A 25 -15.45 -0.66 7.94
N VAL A 26 -15.14 -0.73 6.63
CA VAL A 26 -14.47 -1.89 6.02
C VAL A 26 -13.09 -2.14 6.63
N PHE A 27 -12.23 -1.11 6.73
CA PHE A 27 -10.93 -1.26 7.37
C PHE A 27 -11.05 -1.58 8.86
N GLY A 28 -12.08 -1.05 9.53
CA GLY A 28 -12.40 -1.39 10.92
C GLY A 28 -12.78 -2.84 11.12
N GLU A 29 -13.50 -3.45 10.17
CA GLU A 29 -13.80 -4.88 10.19
C GLU A 29 -12.56 -5.73 9.86
N TRP A 30 -11.77 -5.33 8.86
CA TRP A 30 -10.54 -6.04 8.50
C TRP A 30 -9.53 -6.07 9.65
N ASN A 31 -9.47 -5.01 10.46
CA ASN A 31 -8.59 -4.94 11.63
C ASN A 31 -8.95 -5.90 12.77
N LYS A 32 -10.15 -6.50 12.76
CA LYS A 32 -10.53 -7.51 13.77
C LYS A 32 -10.11 -8.92 13.37
N GLY A 33 -9.57 -9.10 12.17
CA GLY A 33 -9.20 -10.39 11.60
C GLY A 33 -7.71 -10.49 11.28
N VAL A 34 -7.38 -11.27 10.25
CA VAL A 34 -5.99 -11.55 9.84
C VAL A 34 -5.19 -10.33 9.38
N LEU A 35 -5.85 -9.20 9.16
CA LEU A 35 -5.20 -7.93 8.80
C LEU A 35 -4.97 -7.00 10.00
N ASP A 36 -5.28 -7.45 11.22
CA ASP A 36 -5.02 -6.67 12.44
C ASP A 36 -3.58 -6.14 12.44
N SER A 37 -3.47 -4.82 12.34
CA SER A 37 -2.19 -4.12 12.34
C SER A 37 -2.39 -2.64 12.54
N PHE A 38 -1.40 -2.01 13.19
CA PHE A 38 -1.39 -0.56 13.41
C PHE A 38 -1.67 0.25 12.13
N LEU A 39 -1.11 -0.14 10.98
CA LEU A 39 -1.35 0.60 9.73
C LEU A 39 -2.79 0.50 9.23
N ILE A 40 -3.47 -0.62 9.44
CA ILE A 40 -4.89 -0.77 9.10
C ILE A 40 -5.74 0.04 10.08
N GLU A 41 -5.41 0.01 11.37
CA GLU A 41 -6.07 0.80 12.41
C GLU A 41 -6.03 2.31 12.12
N ILE A 42 -4.84 2.87 11.87
CA ILE A 42 -4.74 4.31 11.59
C ILE A 42 -5.39 4.67 10.26
N THR A 43 -5.43 3.74 9.29
CA THR A 43 -6.13 3.97 8.00
C THR A 43 -7.63 4.13 8.23
N ARG A 44 -8.24 3.25 9.04
CA ARG A 44 -9.64 3.40 9.48
C ARG A 44 -9.87 4.77 10.10
N ASP A 45 -8.99 5.21 11.00
CA ASP A 45 -9.17 6.46 11.72
C ASP A 45 -8.96 7.71 10.85
N ILE A 46 -7.99 7.68 9.93
CA ILE A 46 -7.75 8.73 8.95
C ILE A 46 -8.97 8.90 8.03
N LEU A 47 -9.59 7.80 7.57
CA LEU A 47 -10.73 7.84 6.65
C LEU A 47 -11.96 8.55 7.23
N LYS A 48 -12.21 8.38 8.54
CA LYS A 48 -13.35 9.02 9.22
C LYS A 48 -13.03 10.40 9.80
N TYR A 49 -11.77 10.82 9.75
CA TYR A 49 -11.36 12.10 10.32
C TYR A 49 -11.93 13.28 9.51
N LYS A 50 -12.54 14.22 10.23
CA LYS A 50 -13.12 15.45 9.69
C LYS A 50 -12.56 16.67 10.40
N ASP A 51 -12.30 17.72 9.65
CA ASP A 51 -12.11 19.07 10.19
C ASP A 51 -13.30 19.99 9.86
N ASP A 52 -13.11 21.29 9.97
CA ASP A 52 -14.13 22.33 9.70
C ASP A 52 -14.71 22.28 8.27
N LYS A 53 -13.97 21.69 7.33
CA LYS A 53 -14.32 21.61 5.91
C LYS A 53 -14.74 20.18 5.49
N GLY A 54 -14.99 19.27 6.44
CA GLY A 54 -15.39 17.89 6.17
C GLY A 54 -14.23 16.90 6.20
N TYR A 55 -14.30 15.81 5.42
CA TYR A 55 -13.25 14.78 5.42
C TYR A 55 -11.91 15.35 4.96
N LEU A 56 -10.87 15.13 5.77
CA LEU A 56 -9.56 15.74 5.53
C LEU A 56 -8.80 15.04 4.40
N LEU A 57 -8.85 13.71 4.34
CA LEU A 57 -7.95 12.88 3.50
C LEU A 57 -7.97 13.30 2.03
N GLU A 58 -9.15 13.52 1.45
CA GLU A 58 -9.30 13.85 0.02
C GLU A 58 -8.77 15.24 -0.35
N ARG A 59 -8.44 16.06 0.64
CA ARG A 59 -7.91 17.41 0.45
C ARG A 59 -6.41 17.50 0.73
N ILE A 60 -5.77 16.38 1.08
CA ILE A 60 -4.32 16.29 1.23
C ILE A 60 -3.70 16.15 -0.16
N ARG A 61 -2.64 16.92 -0.42
CA ARG A 61 -1.89 16.83 -1.68
C ARG A 61 -1.34 15.41 -1.87
N ASP A 62 -1.61 14.82 -3.03
CA ASP A 62 -1.28 13.45 -3.40
C ASP A 62 0.18 13.28 -3.88
N THR A 63 1.11 13.88 -3.13
CA THR A 63 2.56 13.81 -3.39
C THR A 63 3.25 13.21 -2.18
N ALA A 64 3.63 11.93 -2.26
CA ALA A 64 4.23 11.22 -1.15
C ALA A 64 5.71 11.59 -0.97
N GLY A 65 6.06 12.10 0.22
CA GLY A 65 7.45 12.29 0.62
C GLY A 65 8.16 10.97 0.93
N GLN A 66 9.49 10.96 0.84
CA GLN A 66 10.32 9.86 1.29
C GLN A 66 11.67 10.33 1.83
N LYS A 67 12.17 9.69 2.89
CA LYS A 67 13.47 10.00 3.51
C LYS A 67 14.63 9.14 3.01
N GLY A 68 14.37 8.21 2.09
CA GLY A 68 15.40 7.40 1.42
C GLY A 68 15.51 5.94 1.87
N THR A 69 15.02 5.56 3.04
CA THR A 69 15.16 4.19 3.57
C THR A 69 14.53 3.11 2.68
N GLY A 70 13.36 3.38 2.09
CA GLY A 70 12.74 2.46 1.12
C GLY A 70 13.58 2.27 -0.14
N LYS A 71 14.22 3.35 -0.63
CA LYS A 71 15.15 3.31 -1.76
C LYS A 71 16.39 2.47 -1.43
N TRP A 72 16.92 2.57 -0.20
CA TRP A 72 18.06 1.74 0.21
C TRP A 72 17.75 0.24 0.16
N THR A 73 16.57 -0.18 0.60
CA THR A 73 16.14 -1.58 0.50
C THR A 73 16.05 -2.05 -0.94
N ALA A 74 15.48 -1.22 -1.84
CA ALA A 74 15.38 -1.55 -3.26
C ALA A 74 16.76 -1.64 -3.94
N ILE A 75 17.71 -0.76 -3.58
CA ILE A 75 19.09 -0.81 -4.08
C ILE A 75 19.80 -2.07 -3.58
N ALA A 76 19.73 -2.36 -2.28
CA ALA A 76 20.34 -3.56 -1.72
C ALA A 76 19.79 -4.85 -2.37
N ALA A 77 18.50 -4.87 -2.72
CA ALA A 77 17.91 -5.98 -3.45
C ALA A 77 18.53 -6.17 -4.85
N LEU A 78 18.79 -5.08 -5.56
CA LEU A 78 19.49 -5.11 -6.85
C LEU A 78 20.94 -5.58 -6.68
N ASP A 79 21.66 -5.03 -5.71
CA ASP A 79 23.06 -5.37 -5.45
C ASP A 79 23.24 -6.85 -5.07
N TYR A 80 22.30 -7.41 -4.32
CA TYR A 80 22.32 -8.82 -3.89
C TYR A 80 21.61 -9.77 -4.86
N GLY A 81 21.03 -9.27 -5.94
CA GLY A 81 20.33 -10.10 -6.93
C GLY A 81 19.07 -10.79 -6.40
N ILE A 82 18.33 -10.16 -5.48
CA ILE A 82 17.12 -10.71 -4.86
C ILE A 82 15.87 -9.97 -5.35
N PRO A 83 14.81 -10.69 -5.77
CA PRO A 83 13.61 -10.07 -6.35
C PRO A 83 12.68 -9.47 -5.28
N VAL A 84 13.04 -8.29 -4.75
CA VAL A 84 12.20 -7.52 -3.80
C VAL A 84 11.30 -6.55 -4.55
N THR A 85 10.46 -7.10 -5.42
CA THR A 85 9.68 -6.34 -6.41
C THR A 85 8.66 -5.41 -5.77
N LEU A 86 7.93 -5.86 -4.74
CA LEU A 86 6.83 -5.09 -4.17
C LEU A 86 7.30 -3.84 -3.43
N ILE A 87 8.43 -3.94 -2.71
CA ILE A 87 9.05 -2.77 -2.08
C ILE A 87 9.59 -1.82 -3.15
N GLY A 88 10.18 -2.34 -4.24
CA GLY A 88 10.59 -1.55 -5.40
C GLY A 88 9.45 -0.75 -6.01
N GLU A 89 8.34 -1.40 -6.35
CA GLU A 89 7.13 -0.75 -6.87
C GLU A 89 6.55 0.26 -5.89
N SER A 90 6.61 -0.02 -4.57
CA SER A 90 6.19 0.93 -3.54
C SER A 90 7.05 2.21 -3.51
N VAL A 91 8.33 2.11 -3.86
CA VAL A 91 9.23 3.28 -4.01
C VAL A 91 8.89 4.03 -5.30
N PHE A 92 8.72 3.33 -6.42
CA PHE A 92 8.36 3.95 -7.69
C PHE A 92 7.00 4.62 -7.66
N ALA A 93 6.00 4.06 -6.99
CA ALA A 93 4.70 4.69 -6.79
C ALA A 93 4.81 6.06 -6.08
N ARG A 94 5.72 6.19 -5.11
CA ARG A 94 6.00 7.49 -4.45
C ARG A 94 6.66 8.46 -5.42
N CYS A 95 7.64 8.00 -6.20
CA CYS A 95 8.25 8.81 -7.27
C CYS A 95 7.20 9.30 -8.27
N LEU A 96 6.31 8.42 -8.74
CA LEU A 96 5.21 8.76 -9.64
C LEU A 96 4.25 9.78 -9.02
N SER A 97 3.92 9.63 -7.73
CA SER A 97 3.06 10.59 -7.04
C SER A 97 3.66 12.02 -7.03
N ALA A 98 4.99 12.13 -6.96
CA ALA A 98 5.70 13.41 -6.95
C ALA A 98 5.69 14.12 -8.31
N LEU A 99 5.50 13.39 -9.42
CA LEU A 99 5.35 13.94 -10.78
C LEU A 99 3.94 14.54 -11.00
N GLN A 100 3.45 15.34 -10.06
CA GLN A 100 2.05 15.78 -10.03
C GLN A 100 1.67 16.63 -11.25
N SER A 101 2.51 17.57 -11.66
CA SER A 101 2.25 18.41 -12.84
C SER A 101 2.13 17.58 -14.11
N GLU A 102 3.03 16.61 -14.29
CA GLU A 102 3.01 15.69 -15.44
C GLU A 102 1.76 14.81 -15.42
N ARG A 103 1.34 14.31 -14.24
CA ARG A 103 0.10 13.53 -14.10
C ARG A 103 -1.14 14.36 -14.43
N ILE A 104 -1.19 15.62 -14.01
CA ILE A 104 -2.30 16.53 -14.33
C ILE A 104 -2.37 16.74 -15.83
N GLU A 105 -1.26 17.09 -16.48
CA GLU A 105 -1.18 17.27 -17.94
C GLU A 105 -1.61 16.00 -18.68
N ALA A 106 -1.03 14.84 -18.32
CA ALA A 106 -1.33 13.57 -18.94
C ALA A 106 -2.81 13.18 -18.83
N SER A 107 -3.47 13.50 -17.71
CA SER A 107 -4.89 13.18 -17.51
C SER A 107 -5.85 13.95 -18.43
N THR A 108 -5.39 15.06 -19.04
CA THR A 108 -6.18 15.82 -20.02
C THR A 108 -6.12 15.22 -21.44
N VAL A 109 -5.13 14.37 -21.71
CA VAL A 109 -4.86 13.81 -23.05
C VAL A 109 -5.13 12.30 -23.09
N LEU A 110 -4.77 11.57 -22.03
CA LEU A 110 -4.90 10.12 -21.98
C LEU A 110 -6.29 9.72 -21.49
N THR A 111 -7.01 8.95 -22.30
CA THR A 111 -8.33 8.40 -21.94
C THR A 111 -8.19 6.98 -21.40
N GLY A 112 -8.82 6.71 -20.26
CA GLY A 112 -8.95 5.37 -19.68
C GLY A 112 -10.41 4.89 -19.61
N PRO A 113 -10.65 3.62 -19.24
CA PRO A 113 -11.99 3.14 -18.95
C PRO A 113 -12.60 3.90 -17.76
N ASN A 114 -13.90 4.21 -17.83
CA ASN A 114 -14.61 4.99 -16.80
C ASN A 114 -15.83 4.23 -16.22
N THR A 115 -15.73 2.91 -16.12
CA THR A 115 -16.82 2.07 -15.62
C THR A 115 -16.62 1.73 -14.16
N ARG A 116 -17.64 1.98 -13.33
CA ARG A 116 -17.71 1.47 -11.96
C ARG A 116 -18.22 0.04 -11.95
N TYR A 117 -17.75 -0.73 -10.97
CA TYR A 117 -18.22 -2.09 -10.77
C TYR A 117 -19.69 -2.10 -10.29
N GLN A 118 -20.53 -2.89 -10.96
CA GLN A 118 -21.97 -2.99 -10.68
C GLN A 118 -22.38 -4.34 -10.05
N GLY A 119 -21.41 -5.22 -9.76
CA GLY A 119 -21.68 -6.52 -9.16
C GLY A 119 -21.78 -6.48 -7.63
N ASP A 120 -21.66 -7.64 -7.00
CA ASP A 120 -21.71 -7.78 -5.54
C ASP A 120 -20.49 -7.11 -4.87
N LYS A 121 -20.71 -5.94 -4.26
CA LYS A 121 -19.68 -5.20 -3.53
C LYS A 121 -19.15 -5.97 -2.33
N LYS A 122 -19.98 -6.74 -1.62
CA LYS A 122 -19.57 -7.49 -0.43
C LYS A 122 -18.61 -8.61 -0.83
N GLN A 123 -18.95 -9.36 -1.88
CA GLN A 123 -18.06 -10.37 -2.44
C GLN A 123 -16.74 -9.75 -2.93
N PHE A 124 -16.81 -8.62 -3.63
CA PHE A 124 -15.62 -7.92 -4.11
C PHE A 124 -14.70 -7.49 -2.96
N LEU A 125 -15.27 -6.90 -1.89
CA LEU A 125 -14.51 -6.48 -0.71
C LEU A 125 -13.80 -7.66 -0.03
N GLU A 126 -14.43 -8.84 0.03
CA GLU A 126 -13.77 -10.03 0.57
C GLU A 126 -12.60 -10.51 -0.33
N HIS A 127 -12.75 -10.43 -1.65
CA HIS A 127 -11.64 -10.70 -2.57
C HIS A 127 -10.50 -9.69 -2.41
N LEU A 128 -10.84 -8.41 -2.27
CA LEU A 128 -9.86 -7.34 -2.05
C LEU A 128 -9.12 -7.53 -0.72
N ARG A 129 -9.81 -7.92 0.35
CA ARG A 129 -9.22 -8.26 1.65
C ARG A 129 -8.18 -9.37 1.52
N LYS A 130 -8.54 -10.45 0.82
CA LYS A 130 -7.65 -11.59 0.55
C LYS A 130 -6.45 -11.17 -0.30
N ALA A 131 -6.67 -10.36 -1.33
CA ALA A 131 -5.62 -9.83 -2.20
C ALA A 131 -4.62 -8.97 -1.41
N LEU A 132 -5.11 -8.06 -0.55
CA LEU A 132 -4.27 -7.27 0.35
C LEU A 132 -3.43 -8.17 1.27
N TYR A 133 -4.05 -9.18 1.88
CA TYR A 133 -3.37 -10.07 2.81
C TYR A 133 -2.28 -10.92 2.12
N ILE A 134 -2.57 -11.53 0.98
CA ILE A 134 -1.57 -12.34 0.25
C ILE A 134 -0.43 -11.47 -0.28
N SER A 135 -0.72 -10.26 -0.78
CA SER A 135 0.32 -9.31 -1.21
C SER A 135 1.23 -8.90 -0.04
N LYS A 136 0.69 -8.75 1.17
CA LYS A 136 1.48 -8.52 2.38
C LYS A 136 2.39 -9.72 2.66
N ILE A 137 1.88 -10.95 2.64
CA ILE A 137 2.70 -12.16 2.82
C ILE A 137 3.84 -12.22 1.79
N ILE A 138 3.56 -11.94 0.51
CA ILE A 138 4.56 -11.92 -0.56
C ILE A 138 5.63 -10.85 -0.27
N SER A 139 5.23 -9.64 0.10
CA SER A 139 6.19 -8.56 0.43
C SER A 139 7.12 -8.95 1.57
N TYR A 140 6.60 -9.58 2.63
CA TYR A 140 7.40 -10.02 3.76
C TYR A 140 8.31 -11.18 3.37
N ALA A 141 7.83 -12.15 2.59
CA ALA A 141 8.66 -13.23 2.07
C ALA A 141 9.86 -12.69 1.28
N GLN A 142 9.63 -11.70 0.40
CA GLN A 142 10.71 -11.02 -0.34
C GLN A 142 11.70 -10.32 0.59
N GLY A 143 11.22 -9.63 1.64
CA GLY A 143 12.07 -8.99 2.64
C GLY A 143 12.95 -9.99 3.39
N PHE A 144 12.40 -11.12 3.82
CA PHE A 144 13.17 -12.17 4.50
C PHE A 144 14.13 -12.89 3.54
N MET A 145 13.78 -13.04 2.26
CA MET A 145 14.73 -13.51 1.23
C MET A 145 15.94 -12.58 1.13
N LEU A 146 15.72 -11.27 1.16
CA LEU A 146 16.79 -10.27 1.12
C LEU A 146 17.69 -10.35 2.36
N LEU A 147 17.09 -10.43 3.56
CA LEU A 147 17.83 -10.60 4.81
C LEU A 147 18.68 -11.87 4.78
N ARG A 148 18.13 -12.98 4.25
CA ARG A 148 18.84 -14.24 4.12
C ARG A 148 20.04 -14.15 3.19
N GLU A 149 19.92 -13.44 2.08
CA GLU A 149 21.06 -13.26 1.17
C GLU A 149 22.12 -12.33 1.75
N ALA A 150 21.70 -11.23 2.38
CA ALA A 150 22.59 -10.35 3.12
C ALA A 150 23.38 -11.09 4.20
N ALA A 151 22.72 -11.99 4.96
CA ALA A 151 23.36 -12.81 5.98
C ALA A 151 24.50 -13.68 5.41
N LYS A 152 24.32 -14.27 4.22
CA LYS A 152 25.37 -15.05 3.56
C LYS A 152 26.55 -14.19 3.13
N ILE A 153 26.27 -13.07 2.45
CA ILE A 153 27.29 -12.16 1.92
C ILE A 153 28.15 -11.58 3.05
N HIS A 154 27.50 -11.12 4.12
CA HIS A 154 28.16 -10.46 5.25
C HIS A 154 28.58 -11.43 6.36
N LYS A 155 28.34 -12.74 6.19
CA LYS A 155 28.61 -13.79 7.18
C LYS A 155 27.97 -13.51 8.54
N TRP A 156 26.76 -12.95 8.53
CA TRP A 156 25.99 -12.70 9.75
C TRP A 156 25.14 -13.91 10.12
N ASN A 157 25.03 -14.17 11.42
CA ASN A 157 24.09 -15.15 11.95
C ASN A 157 22.80 -14.44 12.40
N LEU A 158 21.90 -14.19 11.45
CA LEU A 158 20.65 -13.48 11.74
C LEU A 158 19.62 -14.40 12.41
N ASN A 159 19.02 -13.92 13.50
CA ASN A 159 17.88 -14.56 14.14
C ASN A 159 16.57 -14.04 13.50
N TYR A 160 16.04 -14.74 12.50
CA TYR A 160 14.81 -14.32 11.80
C TYR A 160 13.59 -14.27 12.72
N GLY A 161 13.48 -15.18 13.69
CA GLY A 161 12.42 -15.14 14.69
C GLY A 161 12.53 -13.91 15.58
N GLY A 162 13.75 -13.57 16.01
CA GLY A 162 14.02 -12.36 16.80
C GLY A 162 13.88 -11.05 16.01
N ILE A 163 13.99 -11.07 14.68
CA ILE A 163 13.70 -9.91 13.82
C ILE A 163 12.18 -9.67 13.70
N ALA A 164 11.38 -10.75 13.77
CA ALA A 164 9.93 -10.67 13.65
C ALA A 164 9.22 -10.40 14.98
N LEU A 165 9.84 -10.76 16.12
CA LEU A 165 9.33 -10.58 17.48
C LEU A 165 9.35 -9.10 17.90
#